data_AF-A0A0P0GP54-F1
#
_entry.id   AF-A0A0P0GP54-F1
#
_cell.length_a   1.000
_cell.length_b   1.000
_cell.length_c   1.000
_cell.angle_alpha   90.00
_cell.angle_beta   90.00
_cell.angle_gamma   90.00
#
_symmetry.space_group_name_H-M   'P 1'
#
loop_
_entity.id
_entity.type
_entity.pdbx_description
1 polymer ?
#
loop_
_entity_poly.entity_id
_entity_poly.type
_entity_poly.pdbx_seq_one_letter_code
_entity_poly.pdbx_strand_id
1 'polypeptide(L)'
;SRSTQRGRRKSRTIEDDDNKRTDNFLKKVKDKCGNDVKIADKYLDKSTNCPKIKFSKSDGTAGVSSNDDNYAFNDKPPKPYENKCECEPPNPLDKCPSDDSTYKKACTTFSITKTWEKKTFNDDLDSWTSVDLKKTISNNKGVLVPPRRRKLCFKYITRKLGSTINKDNFKKILLDYVFTEGKLLSEKYGSESTKALEAMKYSFADYGDIIKGTDMMEGILDKDINEKLNKIFSNNDSTSNSNDDRKKWWDNNKTHIWHAMLCGYKSENKSKTLDNTWCPVPKEDDTPQFLRWLEEWATIFCKEKLTEAKNVVKQCIETKKINSAKSINEISDEDCKKLLTKYKDWYVKRKPQWDGLKKEYENYIKTNNGSSGAEKLPDGANDYVKTKCKECDCNYSDLEKISKYQSQKEKLLKELILTAKIDTIDPKNTIFYHILNIPEKGLDIAKIVYDAAERNGPPIAGAASEIAQKVGT
;
A
#
# COMPACT_ATOMS: atom_id res chain seq x y z
N SER A 1 38.59 -87.71 -17.97
CA SER A 1 37.73 -86.64 -18.51
C SER A 1 36.68 -86.21 -17.51
N ARG A 2 36.77 -84.98 -17.00
CA ARG A 2 35.64 -84.15 -16.54
C ARG A 2 36.15 -82.74 -16.32
N SER A 3 35.93 -81.89 -17.32
CA SER A 3 36.17 -80.45 -17.28
C SER A 3 35.08 -79.79 -16.45
N THR A 4 35.44 -78.98 -15.46
CA THR A 4 34.52 -78.00 -14.86
C THR A 4 34.93 -76.61 -15.33
N GLN A 5 34.24 -76.13 -16.35
CA GLN A 5 34.26 -74.74 -16.81
C GLN A 5 33.92 -73.81 -15.64
N ARG A 6 34.84 -72.90 -15.32
CA ARG A 6 34.56 -71.71 -14.51
C ARG A 6 33.59 -70.81 -15.28
N GLY A 7 32.31 -70.88 -14.95
CA GLY A 7 31.31 -69.89 -15.38
C GLY A 7 31.60 -68.54 -14.71
N ARG A 8 31.97 -67.54 -15.50
CA ARG A 8 32.16 -66.15 -15.07
C ARG A 8 30.80 -65.59 -14.60
N ARG A 9 30.57 -65.48 -13.29
CA ARG A 9 29.39 -64.79 -12.74
C ARG A 9 29.42 -63.33 -13.17
N LYS A 10 28.43 -62.88 -13.96
CA LYS A 10 28.16 -61.45 -14.15
C LYS A 10 27.92 -60.82 -12.78
N SER A 11 28.65 -59.75 -12.47
CA SER A 11 28.36 -58.90 -11.31
C SER A 11 27.02 -58.22 -11.55
N ARG A 12 26.04 -58.46 -10.67
CA ARG A 12 24.81 -57.66 -10.64
C ARG A 12 25.17 -56.28 -10.12
N THR A 13 24.83 -55.24 -10.86
CA THR A 13 24.91 -53.86 -10.38
C THR A 13 23.71 -53.56 -9.48
N ILE A 14 23.84 -52.58 -8.58
CA ILE A 14 22.76 -52.14 -7.68
C ILE A 14 21.52 -51.71 -8.48
N GLU A 15 21.71 -51.11 -9.66
CA GLU A 15 20.62 -50.76 -10.59
C GLU A 15 19.81 -51.98 -11.08
N ASP A 16 20.44 -53.14 -11.27
CA ASP A 16 19.73 -54.35 -11.71
C ASP A 16 18.78 -54.89 -10.62
N ASP A 17 19.15 -54.75 -9.36
CA ASP A 17 18.34 -55.21 -8.22
C ASP A 17 17.20 -54.22 -7.88
N ASP A 18 17.41 -52.91 -8.06
CA ASP A 18 16.37 -51.88 -7.85
C ASP A 18 15.30 -51.90 -8.94
N ASN A 19 15.68 -52.13 -10.21
CA ASN A 19 14.72 -52.31 -11.30
C ASN A 19 13.85 -53.55 -11.07
N LYS A 20 14.47 -54.66 -10.61
CA LYS A 20 13.73 -55.90 -10.33
C LYS A 20 12.76 -55.76 -9.15
N ARG A 21 13.11 -54.97 -8.13
CA ARG A 21 12.20 -54.67 -7.01
C ARG A 21 11.03 -53.81 -7.46
N THR A 22 11.30 -52.80 -8.28
CA THR A 22 10.30 -51.89 -8.84
C THR A 22 9.32 -52.65 -9.74
N ASP A 23 9.82 -53.50 -10.64
CA ASP A 23 8.99 -54.30 -11.54
C ASP A 23 8.11 -55.31 -10.76
N ASN A 24 8.67 -55.97 -9.75
CA ASN A 24 7.90 -56.89 -8.90
C ASN A 24 6.82 -56.17 -8.09
N PHE A 25 7.09 -54.95 -7.63
CA PHE A 25 6.11 -54.13 -6.94
C PHE A 25 4.99 -53.71 -7.89
N LEU A 26 5.31 -53.17 -9.07
CA LEU A 26 4.33 -52.77 -10.07
C LEU A 26 3.45 -53.94 -10.52
N LYS A 27 4.03 -55.15 -10.62
CA LYS A 27 3.27 -56.37 -10.91
C LYS A 27 2.27 -56.70 -9.80
N LYS A 28 2.69 -56.64 -8.52
CA LYS A 28 1.79 -56.86 -7.37
C LYS A 28 0.68 -55.81 -7.27
N VAL A 29 0.97 -54.55 -7.61
CA VAL A 29 -0.02 -53.47 -7.66
C VAL A 29 -1.04 -53.75 -8.77
N LYS A 30 -0.59 -54.14 -9.98
CA LYS A 30 -1.50 -54.52 -11.08
C LYS A 30 -2.40 -55.70 -10.70
N ASP A 31 -1.85 -56.74 -10.06
CA ASP A 31 -2.60 -57.93 -9.66
C ASP A 31 -3.65 -57.63 -8.58
N LYS A 32 -3.37 -56.72 -7.64
CA LYS A 32 -4.27 -56.41 -6.52
C LYS A 32 -5.23 -55.24 -6.77
N CYS A 33 -4.85 -54.27 -7.60
CA CYS A 33 -5.57 -53.02 -7.78
C CYS A 33 -6.24 -52.88 -9.18
N GLY A 34 -6.02 -53.85 -10.09
CA GLY A 34 -6.55 -53.83 -11.46
C GLY A 34 -5.68 -53.04 -12.45
N ASN A 35 -5.89 -53.28 -13.75
CA ASN A 35 -4.99 -52.89 -14.84
C ASN A 35 -5.54 -51.73 -15.73
N ASP A 36 -6.55 -51.04 -15.23
CA ASP A 36 -7.45 -50.13 -15.96
C ASP A 36 -6.96 -48.67 -15.99
N VAL A 37 -5.67 -48.44 -15.72
CA VAL A 37 -5.10 -47.10 -15.60
C VAL A 37 -4.02 -46.83 -16.66
N LYS A 38 -4.25 -45.80 -17.49
CA LYS A 38 -3.39 -45.46 -18.65
C LYS A 38 -2.46 -44.26 -18.43
N ILE A 39 -2.55 -43.55 -17.29
CA ILE A 39 -1.81 -42.30 -17.03
C ILE A 39 -1.26 -42.34 -15.60
N ALA A 40 -0.03 -41.86 -15.40
CA ALA A 40 0.71 -41.95 -14.13
C ALA A 40 -0.05 -41.39 -12.92
N ASP A 41 -0.73 -40.25 -13.08
CA ASP A 41 -1.44 -39.58 -11.97
C ASP A 41 -2.61 -40.42 -11.44
N LYS A 42 -3.38 -41.03 -12.35
CA LYS A 42 -4.45 -41.96 -11.97
C LYS A 42 -3.90 -43.24 -11.34
N TYR A 43 -2.66 -43.62 -11.68
CA TYR A 43 -2.03 -44.82 -11.14
C TYR A 43 -1.63 -44.59 -9.68
N LEU A 44 -1.06 -43.40 -9.39
CA LEU A 44 -0.72 -42.97 -8.04
C LEU A 44 -1.98 -42.87 -7.16
N ASP A 45 -3.03 -42.21 -7.63
CA ASP A 45 -4.31 -42.09 -6.90
C ASP A 45 -4.93 -43.46 -6.56
N LYS A 46 -5.00 -44.37 -7.56
CA LYS A 46 -5.56 -45.71 -7.34
C LYS A 46 -4.67 -46.57 -6.43
N SER A 47 -3.35 -46.43 -6.52
CA SER A 47 -2.41 -47.13 -5.64
C SER A 47 -2.50 -46.67 -4.18
N THR A 48 -2.79 -45.38 -3.97
CA THR A 48 -2.95 -44.78 -2.63
C THR A 48 -4.20 -45.32 -1.92
N ASN A 49 -5.25 -45.64 -2.69
CA ASN A 49 -6.49 -46.22 -2.18
C ASN A 49 -6.48 -47.77 -2.16
N CYS A 50 -5.38 -48.41 -2.57
CA CYS A 50 -5.29 -49.87 -2.64
C CYS A 50 -4.89 -50.47 -1.27
N PRO A 51 -5.40 -51.66 -0.89
CA PRO A 51 -5.03 -52.32 0.36
C PRO A 51 -3.52 -52.42 0.57
N LYS A 52 -3.03 -52.05 1.76
CA LYS A 52 -1.61 -51.95 2.15
C LYS A 52 -0.77 -53.11 1.59
N ILE A 53 0.06 -52.82 0.57
CA ILE A 53 0.97 -53.81 -0.05
C ILE A 53 2.32 -53.79 0.66
N LYS A 54 2.78 -54.94 1.18
CA LYS A 54 4.13 -55.09 1.75
C LYS A 54 5.17 -55.24 0.63
N PHE A 55 6.29 -54.52 0.72
CA PHE A 55 7.51 -54.90 0.02
C PHE A 55 8.07 -56.14 0.75
N SER A 56 7.92 -57.32 0.15
CA SER A 56 8.49 -58.54 0.73
C SER A 56 10.01 -58.38 0.83
N LYS A 57 10.56 -58.66 2.02
CA LYS A 57 12.01 -58.74 2.29
C LYS A 57 12.68 -59.64 1.24
N SER A 58 13.77 -59.17 0.65
CA SER A 58 14.74 -60.05 -0.02
C SER A 58 15.89 -60.31 0.95
N ASP A 59 16.03 -61.59 1.29
CA ASP A 59 17.23 -62.33 1.63
C ASP A 59 18.24 -61.70 2.62
N GLY A 60 18.10 -62.14 3.87
CA GLY A 60 19.20 -62.68 4.68
C GLY A 60 20.53 -61.92 4.72
N THR A 61 20.59 -60.85 5.50
CA THR A 61 21.78 -60.54 6.32
C THR A 61 21.32 -60.36 7.77
N ALA A 62 21.83 -61.23 8.64
CA ALA A 62 21.50 -61.27 10.06
C ALA A 62 21.89 -59.95 10.75
N GLY A 63 20.95 -59.35 11.50
CA GLY A 63 21.26 -58.25 12.43
C GLY A 63 20.29 -57.08 12.50
N VAL A 64 19.20 -57.03 11.70
CA VAL A 64 18.23 -55.93 11.78
C VAL A 64 16.91 -56.41 12.39
N SER A 65 16.63 -55.88 13.59
CA SER A 65 15.37 -55.99 14.32
C SER A 65 14.17 -55.78 13.39
N SER A 66 13.19 -56.66 13.51
CA SER A 66 11.91 -56.59 12.82
C SER A 66 11.06 -55.42 13.33
N ASN A 67 11.28 -54.22 12.79
CA ASN A 67 10.22 -53.22 12.79
C ASN A 67 9.42 -53.42 11.51
N ASP A 68 8.26 -54.04 11.70
CA ASP A 68 7.34 -54.51 10.67
C ASP A 68 6.49 -53.36 10.10
N ASP A 69 7.09 -52.18 9.93
CA ASP A 69 6.40 -50.97 9.49
C ASP A 69 6.42 -50.90 7.97
N ASN A 70 5.24 -51.08 7.38
CA ASN A 70 4.99 -50.95 5.94
C ASN A 70 5.19 -49.49 5.50
N TYR A 71 6.44 -49.10 5.26
CA TYR A 71 6.80 -47.71 4.98
C TYR A 71 6.14 -47.15 3.71
N ALA A 72 6.01 -47.95 2.65
CA ALA A 72 5.61 -47.43 1.33
C ALA A 72 4.20 -46.81 1.23
N PHE A 73 3.35 -47.03 2.24
CA PHE A 73 1.98 -46.48 2.30
C PHE A 73 1.63 -46.04 3.73
N ASN A 74 2.63 -45.65 4.51
CA ASN A 74 2.37 -45.06 5.81
C ASN A 74 2.03 -43.58 5.63
N ASP A 75 0.97 -43.10 6.30
CA ASP A 75 0.52 -41.70 6.22
C ASP A 75 1.58 -40.72 6.74
N LYS A 76 2.62 -41.24 7.40
CA LYS A 76 3.80 -40.52 7.84
C LYS A 76 5.06 -41.15 7.25
N PRO A 77 5.94 -40.36 6.61
CA PRO A 77 7.26 -40.83 6.20
C PRO A 77 8.07 -41.30 7.42
N PRO A 78 9.14 -42.09 7.25
CA PRO A 78 9.97 -42.56 8.35
C PRO A 78 10.65 -41.35 8.98
N LYS A 79 10.91 -41.42 10.29
CA LYS A 79 11.52 -40.34 11.10
C LYS A 79 12.61 -39.49 10.39
N PRO A 80 13.58 -40.03 9.63
CA PRO A 80 14.58 -39.21 8.93
C PRO A 80 14.06 -38.33 7.77
N TYR A 81 12.82 -38.53 7.29
CA TYR A 81 12.23 -37.82 6.15
C TYR A 81 10.94 -37.06 6.51
N GLU A 82 10.48 -37.14 7.76
CA GLU A 82 9.28 -36.42 8.27
C GLU A 82 9.37 -34.92 7.98
N ASN A 83 10.51 -34.32 8.29
CA ASN A 83 10.74 -32.88 8.10
C ASN A 83 11.04 -32.49 6.63
N LYS A 84 11.22 -33.46 5.72
CA LYS A 84 11.55 -33.22 4.30
C LYS A 84 10.34 -33.34 3.37
N CYS A 85 9.24 -33.91 3.86
CA CYS A 85 8.03 -34.19 3.09
C CYS A 85 6.81 -33.36 3.53
N GLU A 86 6.98 -32.42 4.47
CA GLU A 86 5.95 -31.42 4.78
C GLU A 86 5.85 -30.40 3.64
N CYS A 87 5.15 -30.76 2.57
CA CYS A 87 4.58 -29.77 1.68
C CYS A 87 3.43 -29.10 2.42
N GLU A 88 3.67 -27.96 3.06
CA GLU A 88 2.56 -27.13 3.52
C GLU A 88 1.67 -26.79 2.32
N PRO A 89 0.35 -27.02 2.39
CA PRO A 89 -0.54 -26.62 1.31
C PRO A 89 -0.37 -25.11 1.07
N PRO A 90 -0.26 -24.65 -0.18
CA PRO A 90 0.00 -23.26 -0.49
C PRO A 90 -1.08 -22.39 0.16
N ASN A 91 -0.66 -21.29 0.80
CA ASN A 91 -1.59 -20.43 1.49
C ASN A 91 -2.51 -19.79 0.43
N PRO A 92 -3.84 -19.81 0.60
CA PRO A 92 -4.74 -19.17 -0.36
C PRO A 92 -4.42 -17.69 -0.61
N LEU A 93 -3.80 -17.01 0.36
CA LEU A 93 -3.35 -15.62 0.25
C LEU A 93 -2.02 -15.45 -0.48
N ASP A 94 -1.36 -16.51 -0.94
CA ASP A 94 -0.20 -16.39 -1.83
C ASP A 94 -0.62 -15.85 -3.21
N LYS A 95 -1.90 -16.04 -3.57
CA LYS A 95 -2.50 -15.58 -4.82
C LYS A 95 -3.41 -14.38 -4.58
N CYS A 96 -3.38 -13.43 -5.51
CA CYS A 96 -4.25 -12.25 -5.45
C CYS A 96 -5.73 -12.66 -5.55
N PRO A 97 -6.63 -12.10 -4.72
CA PRO A 97 -8.05 -12.46 -4.70
C PRO A 97 -8.86 -11.77 -5.81
N SER A 98 -8.28 -11.55 -7.00
CA SER A 98 -8.94 -10.82 -8.08
C SER A 98 -10.05 -11.64 -8.73
N ASP A 99 -9.83 -12.92 -9.00
CA ASP A 99 -10.83 -13.84 -9.50
C ASP A 99 -11.71 -14.43 -8.36
N ASP A 100 -12.90 -14.90 -8.72
CA ASP A 100 -13.88 -15.39 -7.75
C ASP A 100 -13.51 -16.73 -7.12
N SER A 101 -12.73 -17.57 -7.81
CA SER A 101 -12.32 -18.86 -7.27
C SER A 101 -11.27 -18.68 -6.16
N THR A 102 -10.30 -17.78 -6.37
CA THR A 102 -9.30 -17.42 -5.38
C THR A 102 -9.94 -16.65 -4.23
N TYR A 103 -10.84 -15.70 -4.53
CA TYR A 103 -11.58 -14.96 -3.51
C TYR A 103 -12.38 -15.88 -2.59
N LYS A 104 -13.14 -16.84 -3.14
CA LYS A 104 -13.93 -17.78 -2.33
C LYS A 104 -13.07 -18.62 -1.40
N LYS A 105 -11.86 -18.99 -1.82
CA LYS A 105 -10.92 -19.79 -1.02
C LYS A 105 -10.18 -18.96 0.04
N ALA A 106 -9.77 -17.74 -0.30
CA ALA A 106 -8.88 -16.92 0.53
C ALA A 106 -9.63 -15.93 1.44
N CYS A 107 -10.75 -15.38 0.99
CA CYS A 107 -11.39 -14.23 1.64
C CYS A 107 -12.55 -14.61 2.56
N THR A 108 -13.16 -15.79 2.39
CA THR A 108 -14.34 -16.22 3.17
C THR A 108 -14.00 -16.63 4.60
N THR A 109 -12.71 -16.79 4.90
CA THR A 109 -12.21 -17.23 6.21
C THR A 109 -12.05 -16.09 7.22
N PHE A 110 -12.09 -14.83 6.78
CA PHE A 110 -11.87 -13.67 7.64
C PHE A 110 -13.10 -13.31 8.46
N SER A 111 -12.84 -12.85 9.68
CA SER A 111 -13.87 -12.37 10.61
C SER A 111 -13.84 -10.85 10.71
N ILE A 112 -14.99 -10.20 10.51
CA ILE A 112 -15.11 -8.76 10.71
C ILE A 112 -14.94 -8.44 12.19
N THR A 113 -14.01 -7.54 12.52
CA THR A 113 -13.90 -7.05 13.89
C THR A 113 -15.00 -6.04 14.19
N LYS A 114 -15.88 -6.34 15.17
CA LYS A 114 -17.00 -5.46 15.60
C LYS A 114 -16.56 -4.19 16.33
N THR A 115 -15.25 -3.92 16.40
CA THR A 115 -14.72 -2.76 17.14
C THR A 115 -14.82 -1.47 16.35
N TRP A 116 -15.10 -1.54 15.05
CA TRP A 116 -15.28 -0.39 14.16
C TRP A 116 -16.47 -0.64 13.22
N GLU A 117 -17.49 0.20 13.30
CA GLU A 117 -18.72 0.04 12.51
C GLU A 117 -18.67 0.80 11.18
N LYS A 118 -18.02 1.98 11.14
CA LYS A 118 -17.88 2.80 9.93
C LYS A 118 -16.71 3.77 10.04
N LYS A 119 -16.12 4.19 8.90
CA LYS A 119 -15.23 5.36 8.86
C LYS A 119 -16.06 6.65 8.79
N THR A 120 -16.02 7.45 9.85
CA THR A 120 -16.75 8.74 9.95
C THR A 120 -15.83 9.96 9.98
N PHE A 121 -14.53 9.79 9.77
CA PHE A 121 -13.61 10.93 9.71
C PHE A 121 -13.79 11.73 8.42
N ASN A 122 -13.55 13.02 8.51
CA ASN A 122 -13.50 13.92 7.37
C ASN A 122 -12.09 13.84 6.73
N ASP A 123 -12.05 13.84 5.40
CA ASP A 123 -10.79 13.75 4.64
C ASP A 123 -10.15 15.12 4.42
N ASP A 124 -10.85 16.18 4.82
CA ASP A 124 -10.32 17.53 4.68
C ASP A 124 -9.08 17.76 5.54
N LEU A 125 -8.29 18.72 5.08
CA LEU A 125 -7.08 19.14 5.74
C LEU A 125 -7.35 19.84 7.09
N ASP A 126 -8.59 20.23 7.41
CA ASP A 126 -8.98 20.76 8.74
C ASP A 126 -8.94 19.66 9.81
N SER A 127 -9.02 18.39 9.41
CA SER A 127 -9.03 17.23 10.31
C SER A 127 -7.64 16.69 10.66
N TRP A 128 -6.58 17.24 10.06
CA TRP A 128 -5.19 16.89 10.30
C TRP A 128 -4.66 17.55 11.57
N THR A 129 -3.88 16.80 12.37
CA THR A 129 -3.42 17.30 13.68
C THR A 129 -2.10 16.68 14.12
N SER A 130 -1.32 17.41 14.90
CA SER A 130 -0.09 16.94 15.53
C SER A 130 -0.29 16.34 16.93
N VAL A 131 -1.51 16.40 17.49
CA VAL A 131 -1.79 16.04 18.89
C VAL A 131 -1.44 14.60 19.24
N ASP A 132 -1.58 13.68 18.29
CA ASP A 132 -1.39 12.25 18.51
C ASP A 132 0.05 11.77 18.21
N LEU A 133 1.01 12.69 18.00
CA LEU A 133 2.41 12.37 17.76
C LEU A 133 3.17 11.99 19.02
N LYS A 134 4.25 11.22 18.85
CA LYS A 134 5.26 10.97 19.89
C LYS A 134 5.77 12.27 20.49
N LYS A 135 5.85 12.36 21.83
CA LYS A 135 6.38 13.53 22.54
C LYS A 135 7.83 13.84 22.18
N THR A 136 8.59 12.82 21.78
CA THR A 136 9.97 12.95 21.28
C THR A 136 10.04 13.63 19.91
N ILE A 137 8.95 13.57 19.15
CA ILE A 137 8.72 14.36 17.95
C ILE A 137 8.08 15.66 18.45
N SER A 138 8.92 16.65 18.82
CA SER A 138 8.43 17.90 19.39
C SER A 138 7.27 18.48 18.57
N ASN A 139 6.18 18.89 19.23
CA ASN A 139 4.97 19.45 18.60
C ASN A 139 5.26 20.63 17.64
N ASN A 140 6.45 21.24 17.75
CA ASN A 140 6.95 22.34 16.92
C ASN A 140 7.68 21.88 15.62
N LYS A 141 7.68 20.58 15.30
CA LYS A 141 8.30 20.02 14.08
C LYS A 141 7.39 19.97 12.87
N GLY A 142 6.09 20.26 13.01
CA GLY A 142 5.23 20.45 11.84
C GLY A 142 4.77 19.18 11.13
N VAL A 143 4.98 18.01 11.75
CA VAL A 143 4.33 16.77 11.29
C VAL A 143 2.85 16.82 11.66
N LEU A 144 2.00 16.41 10.74
CA LEU A 144 0.56 16.29 10.94
C LEU A 144 0.12 14.84 10.67
N VAL A 145 -0.67 14.29 11.58
CA VAL A 145 -1.20 12.93 11.47
C VAL A 145 -2.48 12.95 10.63
N PRO A 146 -2.57 12.14 9.55
CA PRO A 146 -3.77 12.05 8.74
C PRO A 146 -4.94 11.45 9.54
N PRO A 147 -6.17 11.95 9.35
CA PRO A 147 -7.35 11.39 10.01
C PRO A 147 -7.56 9.90 9.69
N ARG A 148 -7.15 9.45 8.50
CA ARG A 148 -7.14 8.04 8.10
C ARG A 148 -6.29 7.18 9.07
N ARG A 149 -5.03 7.55 9.31
CA ARG A 149 -4.14 6.84 10.25
C ARG A 149 -4.70 6.86 11.68
N ARG A 150 -5.23 8.01 12.13
CA ARG A 150 -5.82 8.15 13.49
C ARG A 150 -7.03 7.23 13.71
N LYS A 151 -7.72 6.89 12.63
CA LYS A 151 -8.89 5.99 12.63
C LYS A 151 -8.58 4.62 12.02
N LEU A 152 -7.31 4.24 11.89
CA LEU A 152 -6.89 2.92 11.40
C LEU A 152 -7.52 1.81 12.27
N CYS A 153 -8.06 0.77 11.64
CA CYS A 153 -8.64 -0.38 12.35
C CYS A 153 -7.53 -1.22 12.99
N PHE A 154 -7.05 -0.79 14.17
CA PHE A 154 -5.99 -1.49 14.91
C PHE A 154 -6.03 -1.27 16.43
N LYS A 155 -6.69 -0.19 16.87
CA LYS A 155 -6.71 0.35 18.24
C LYS A 155 -7.06 -0.65 19.37
N TYR A 156 -7.70 -1.78 19.06
CA TYR A 156 -8.15 -2.78 20.06
C TYR A 156 -7.58 -4.18 19.82
N ILE A 157 -6.58 -4.32 18.95
CA ILE A 157 -5.98 -5.61 18.64
C ILE A 157 -5.41 -6.29 19.90
N THR A 158 -4.86 -5.51 20.83
CA THR A 158 -4.25 -6.00 22.07
C THR A 158 -5.23 -6.75 22.96
N ARG A 159 -6.52 -6.39 22.94
CA ARG A 159 -7.59 -7.11 23.66
C ARG A 159 -7.83 -8.51 23.10
N LYS A 160 -7.57 -8.72 21.81
CA LYS A 160 -7.75 -10.01 21.12
C LYS A 160 -6.52 -10.91 21.24
N LEU A 161 -5.34 -10.33 21.45
CA LEU A 161 -4.09 -11.07 21.54
C LEU A 161 -3.96 -11.95 22.80
N GLY A 162 -4.75 -11.69 23.86
CA GLY A 162 -4.77 -12.55 25.05
C GLY A 162 -3.42 -12.69 25.76
N SER A 163 -3.20 -13.81 26.46
CA SER A 163 -1.95 -14.20 27.15
C SER A 163 -1.11 -15.23 26.39
N THR A 164 -1.72 -16.06 25.54
CA THR A 164 -1.04 -17.07 24.71
C THR A 164 -0.64 -16.47 23.36
N ILE A 165 0.36 -15.61 23.36
CA ILE A 165 0.73 -14.81 22.19
C ILE A 165 1.93 -15.42 21.48
N ASN A 166 1.73 -15.88 20.23
CA ASN A 166 2.78 -16.31 19.31
C ASN A 166 2.59 -15.63 17.94
N LYS A 167 3.58 -15.77 17.05
CA LYS A 167 3.62 -15.10 15.74
C LYS A 167 2.43 -15.50 14.84
N ASP A 168 1.98 -16.75 14.89
CA ASP A 168 0.89 -17.26 14.04
C ASP A 168 -0.49 -16.76 14.48
N ASN A 169 -0.75 -16.77 15.79
CA ASN A 169 -1.97 -16.22 16.35
C ASN A 169 -2.05 -14.70 16.09
N PHE A 170 -0.92 -14.01 16.23
CA PHE A 170 -0.82 -12.59 15.86
C PHE A 170 -1.14 -12.36 14.39
N LYS A 171 -0.55 -13.16 13.47
CA LYS A 171 -0.84 -13.10 12.03
C LYS A 171 -2.34 -13.23 11.77
N LYS A 172 -2.98 -14.26 12.32
CA LYS A 172 -4.41 -14.52 12.11
C LYS A 172 -5.27 -13.33 12.54
N ILE A 173 -5.04 -12.81 13.75
CA ILE A 173 -5.78 -11.67 14.28
C ILE A 173 -5.50 -10.41 13.44
N LEU A 174 -4.25 -10.15 13.06
CA LEU A 174 -3.89 -9.00 12.23
C LEU A 174 -4.66 -9.02 10.90
N LEU A 175 -4.72 -10.17 10.23
CA LEU A 175 -5.41 -10.27 8.94
C LEU A 175 -6.92 -9.96 9.06
N ASP A 176 -7.58 -10.32 10.15
CA ASP A 176 -8.99 -9.95 10.40
C ASP A 176 -9.16 -8.42 10.53
N TYR A 177 -8.24 -7.74 11.22
CA TYR A 177 -8.24 -6.28 11.35
C TYR A 177 -7.96 -5.59 10.02
N VAL A 178 -6.99 -6.08 9.26
CA VAL A 178 -6.61 -5.55 7.94
C VAL A 178 -7.73 -5.76 6.90
N PHE A 179 -8.34 -6.93 6.89
CA PHE A 179 -9.56 -7.21 6.10
C PHE A 179 -10.66 -6.21 6.44
N THR A 180 -10.89 -5.97 7.73
CA THR A 180 -11.90 -5.00 8.17
C THR A 180 -11.56 -3.56 7.76
N GLU A 181 -10.27 -3.16 7.78
CA GLU A 181 -9.85 -1.86 7.25
C GLU A 181 -10.18 -1.71 5.77
N GLY A 182 -9.85 -2.71 4.95
CA GLY A 182 -10.17 -2.71 3.51
C GLY A 182 -11.68 -2.58 3.25
N LYS A 183 -12.50 -3.31 4.02
CA LYS A 183 -13.96 -3.22 4.00
C LYS A 183 -14.44 -1.80 4.32
N LEU A 184 -13.97 -1.22 5.41
CA LEU A 184 -14.40 0.09 5.89
C LEU A 184 -13.96 1.24 4.95
N LEU A 185 -12.79 1.13 4.33
CA LEU A 185 -12.35 2.08 3.30
C LEU A 185 -13.17 1.95 2.01
N SER A 186 -13.54 0.72 1.66
CA SER A 186 -14.44 0.43 0.54
C SER A 186 -15.83 1.04 0.73
N GLU A 187 -16.41 0.94 1.92
CA GLU A 187 -17.68 1.61 2.25
C GLU A 187 -17.61 3.13 2.17
N LYS A 188 -16.46 3.72 2.57
CA LYS A 188 -16.27 5.17 2.56
C LYS A 188 -16.00 5.73 1.15
N TYR A 189 -15.31 4.97 0.31
CA TYR A 189 -14.82 5.43 -1.00
C TYR A 189 -15.34 4.59 -2.18
N GLY A 190 -16.38 3.78 -2.02
CA GLY A 190 -16.84 2.81 -3.03
C GLY A 190 -17.23 3.41 -4.39
N SER A 191 -17.54 4.71 -4.43
CA SER A 191 -17.78 5.49 -5.65
C SER A 191 -16.50 6.02 -6.32
N GLU A 192 -15.39 6.10 -5.59
CA GLU A 192 -14.09 6.63 -6.03
C GLU A 192 -13.00 5.55 -5.84
N SER A 193 -12.95 4.56 -6.73
CA SER A 193 -12.03 3.41 -6.61
C SER A 193 -10.55 3.81 -6.49
N THR A 194 -10.10 4.82 -7.23
CA THR A 194 -8.73 5.36 -7.13
C THR A 194 -8.43 5.91 -5.73
N LYS A 195 -9.35 6.70 -5.15
CA LYS A 195 -9.22 7.24 -3.78
C LYS A 195 -9.22 6.12 -2.74
N ALA A 196 -10.02 5.08 -2.96
CA ALA A 196 -10.04 3.90 -2.10
C ALA A 196 -8.68 3.16 -2.12
N LEU A 197 -8.12 2.94 -3.32
CA LEU A 197 -6.82 2.30 -3.48
C LEU A 197 -5.70 3.09 -2.80
N GLU A 198 -5.64 4.41 -3.01
CA GLU A 198 -4.65 5.29 -2.37
C GLU A 198 -4.76 5.22 -0.84
N ALA A 199 -5.97 5.33 -0.29
CA ALA A 199 -6.18 5.22 1.15
C ALA A 199 -5.77 3.84 1.69
N MET A 200 -6.03 2.76 0.95
CA MET A 200 -5.61 1.41 1.31
C MET A 200 -4.10 1.26 1.31
N LYS A 201 -3.39 1.81 0.30
CA LYS A 201 -1.93 1.81 0.22
C LYS A 201 -1.28 2.55 1.39
N TYR A 202 -1.79 3.73 1.74
CA TYR A 202 -1.32 4.46 2.91
C TYR A 202 -1.61 3.71 4.22
N SER A 203 -2.79 3.09 4.36
CA SER A 203 -3.13 2.26 5.53
C SER A 203 -2.27 1.00 5.63
N PHE A 204 -1.96 0.36 4.52
CA PHE A 204 -1.03 -0.78 4.45
C PHE A 204 0.36 -0.40 4.97
N ALA A 205 0.91 0.71 4.48
CA ALA A 205 2.21 1.20 4.92
C ALA A 205 2.22 1.57 6.42
N ASP A 206 1.12 2.15 6.92
CA ASP A 206 0.97 2.44 8.35
C ASP A 206 0.88 1.19 9.22
N TYR A 207 0.20 0.12 8.78
CA TYR A 207 0.31 -1.19 9.46
C TYR A 207 1.76 -1.67 9.50
N GLY A 208 2.49 -1.50 8.40
CA GLY A 208 3.91 -1.80 8.31
C GLY A 208 4.72 -1.07 9.38
N ASP A 209 4.54 0.23 9.55
CA ASP A 209 5.26 0.99 10.57
C ASP A 209 4.88 0.64 11.99
N ILE A 210 3.60 0.33 12.25
CA ILE A 210 3.18 -0.15 13.57
C ILE A 210 3.84 -1.51 13.87
N ILE A 211 3.85 -2.42 12.91
CA ILE A 211 4.43 -3.75 13.05
C ILE A 211 5.95 -3.68 13.15
N LYS A 212 6.62 -2.82 12.39
CA LYS A 212 8.09 -2.61 12.43
C LYS A 212 8.53 -1.80 13.67
N GLY A 213 7.62 -1.10 14.35
CA GLY A 213 7.92 -0.27 15.52
C GLY A 213 8.39 1.15 15.18
N THR A 214 8.22 1.57 13.92
CA THR A 214 8.65 2.85 13.37
C THR A 214 7.53 3.90 13.32
N ASP A 215 6.29 3.52 13.65
CA ASP A 215 5.15 4.45 13.65
C ASP A 215 5.35 5.65 14.57
N MET A 216 4.96 6.83 14.11
CA MET A 216 5.20 8.11 14.77
C MET A 216 4.09 8.54 15.75
N MET A 217 2.98 7.82 15.85
CA MET A 217 1.93 8.14 16.82
C MET A 217 2.30 7.67 18.23
N GLU A 218 1.78 8.38 19.24
CA GLU A 218 1.88 7.99 20.65
C GLU A 218 0.56 8.21 21.39
N GLY A 219 -0.08 7.11 21.74
CA GLY A 219 -1.16 7.05 22.72
C GLY A 219 -0.95 5.90 23.69
N ILE A 220 -1.77 5.84 24.74
CA ILE A 220 -1.77 4.73 25.72
C ILE A 220 -1.90 3.38 25.00
N LEU A 221 -2.72 3.33 23.94
CA LEU A 221 -2.97 2.12 23.18
C LEU A 221 -1.83 1.78 22.21
N ASP A 222 -1.16 2.76 21.61
CA ASP A 222 0.01 2.52 20.77
C ASP A 222 1.19 1.98 21.58
N LYS A 223 1.33 2.40 22.85
CA LYS A 223 2.30 1.82 23.79
C LYS A 223 2.00 0.36 24.12
N ASP A 224 0.77 0.04 24.50
CA ASP A 224 0.33 -1.34 24.79
C ASP A 224 0.53 -2.25 23.56
N ILE A 225 0.20 -1.75 22.37
CA ILE A 225 0.47 -2.44 21.10
C ILE A 225 1.96 -2.75 20.95
N ASN A 226 2.82 -1.74 21.09
CA ASN A 226 4.26 -1.92 20.87
C ASN A 226 4.89 -2.86 21.91
N GLU A 227 4.46 -2.78 23.17
CA GLU A 227 4.88 -3.71 24.23
C GLU A 227 4.48 -5.15 23.94
N LYS A 228 3.24 -5.37 23.47
CA LYS A 228 2.79 -6.71 23.07
C LYS A 228 3.55 -7.23 21.86
N LEU A 229 3.77 -6.40 20.85
CA LEU A 229 4.59 -6.77 19.69
C LEU A 229 6.00 -7.14 20.14
N ASN A 230 6.64 -6.34 20.98
CA ASN A 230 7.95 -6.69 21.52
C ASN A 230 7.93 -8.06 22.22
N LYS A 231 6.91 -8.37 23.05
CA LYS A 231 6.79 -9.70 23.68
C LYS A 231 6.61 -10.85 22.67
N ILE A 232 5.89 -10.64 21.57
CA ILE A 232 5.69 -11.63 20.50
C ILE A 232 6.99 -11.92 19.74
N PHE A 233 7.81 -10.88 19.56
CA PHE A 233 9.00 -10.91 18.72
C PHE A 233 10.32 -10.98 19.52
N SER A 234 10.26 -10.96 20.86
CA SER A 234 11.41 -11.27 21.72
C SER A 234 11.69 -12.77 21.67
N ASN A 235 12.87 -13.14 21.15
CA ASN A 235 13.38 -14.51 21.28
C ASN A 235 13.96 -14.71 22.69
N ASN A 236 13.96 -15.96 23.18
CA ASN A 236 14.71 -16.36 24.38
C ASN A 236 16.24 -16.44 24.14
N ASP A 237 16.69 -16.28 22.88
CA ASP A 237 18.10 -16.23 22.50
C ASP A 237 18.57 -14.77 22.40
N SER A 238 19.58 -14.44 23.20
CA SER A 238 20.10 -13.10 23.50
C SER A 238 20.84 -12.38 22.36
N THR A 239 20.73 -12.84 21.11
CA THR A 239 21.57 -12.37 19.99
C THR A 239 20.84 -11.63 18.86
N SER A 240 19.49 -11.58 18.84
CA SER A 240 18.74 -10.85 17.81
C SER A 240 18.01 -9.60 18.36
N ASN A 241 18.18 -8.45 17.71
CA ASN A 241 17.42 -7.24 18.01
C ASN A 241 15.95 -7.42 17.59
N SER A 242 15.00 -7.21 18.50
CA SER A 242 13.56 -7.47 18.27
C SER A 242 12.98 -6.69 17.08
N ASN A 243 13.53 -5.52 16.77
CA ASN A 243 13.10 -4.72 15.62
C ASN A 243 13.48 -5.35 14.27
N ASP A 244 14.59 -6.07 14.19
CA ASP A 244 15.00 -6.74 12.94
C ASP A 244 14.15 -7.97 12.67
N ASP A 245 13.72 -8.66 13.71
CA ASP A 245 12.77 -9.77 13.61
C ASP A 245 11.38 -9.31 13.17
N ARG A 246 10.95 -8.14 13.66
CA ARG A 246 9.67 -7.51 13.24
C ARG A 246 9.69 -7.09 11.76
N LYS A 247 10.81 -6.53 11.27
CA LYS A 247 11.00 -6.19 9.85
C LYS A 247 10.96 -7.43 8.97
N LYS A 248 11.76 -8.45 9.29
CA LYS A 248 11.76 -9.74 8.57
C LYS A 248 10.38 -10.38 8.55
N TRP A 249 9.67 -10.34 9.68
CA TRP A 249 8.31 -10.86 9.74
C TRP A 249 7.35 -10.05 8.86
N TRP A 250 7.42 -8.73 8.86
CA TRP A 250 6.63 -7.90 7.95
C TRP A 250 6.91 -8.27 6.50
N ASP A 251 8.16 -8.30 6.07
CA ASP A 251 8.55 -8.61 4.69
C ASP A 251 8.07 -9.99 4.23
N ASN A 252 8.11 -10.99 5.11
CA ASN A 252 7.62 -12.34 4.82
C ASN A 252 6.09 -12.43 4.76
N ASN A 253 5.35 -11.47 5.31
CA ASN A 253 3.89 -11.55 5.46
C ASN A 253 3.13 -10.43 4.74
N LYS A 254 3.81 -9.39 4.23
CA LYS A 254 3.17 -8.19 3.66
C LYS A 254 2.31 -8.48 2.45
N THR A 255 2.64 -9.51 1.66
CA THR A 255 1.77 -10.02 0.59
C THR A 255 0.41 -10.50 1.13
N HIS A 256 0.40 -11.30 2.21
CA HIS A 256 -0.85 -11.83 2.76
C HIS A 256 -1.68 -10.72 3.39
N ILE A 257 -1.01 -9.75 4.01
CA ILE A 257 -1.63 -8.56 4.60
C ILE A 257 -2.31 -7.72 3.50
N TRP A 258 -1.62 -7.46 2.39
CA TRP A 258 -2.19 -6.74 1.26
C TRP A 258 -3.39 -7.47 0.66
N HIS A 259 -3.25 -8.78 0.38
CA HIS A 259 -4.34 -9.58 -0.17
C HIS A 259 -5.56 -9.68 0.78
N ALA A 260 -5.35 -9.73 2.10
CA ALA A 260 -6.45 -9.65 3.07
C ALA A 260 -7.16 -8.28 3.01
N MET A 261 -6.42 -7.18 2.81
CA MET A 261 -7.02 -5.86 2.62
C MET A 261 -7.86 -5.78 1.34
N LEU A 262 -7.36 -6.35 0.23
CA LEU A 262 -8.09 -6.47 -1.04
C LEU A 262 -9.36 -7.33 -0.90
N CYS A 263 -9.29 -8.44 -0.15
CA CYS A 263 -10.45 -9.26 0.19
C CYS A 263 -11.53 -8.42 0.88
N GLY A 264 -11.15 -7.58 1.86
CA GLY A 264 -12.06 -6.67 2.54
C GLY A 264 -12.68 -5.65 1.60
N TYR A 265 -11.89 -5.06 0.71
CA TYR A 265 -12.39 -4.10 -0.28
C TYR A 265 -13.45 -4.72 -1.21
N LYS A 266 -13.15 -5.91 -1.75
CA LYS A 266 -14.05 -6.65 -2.66
C LYS A 266 -15.29 -7.18 -1.94
N SER A 267 -15.26 -7.41 -0.63
CA SER A 267 -16.44 -7.93 0.10
C SER A 267 -17.66 -7.01 0.06
N GLU A 268 -17.44 -5.69 -0.06
CA GLU A 268 -18.50 -4.68 -0.21
C GLU A 268 -18.84 -4.38 -1.68
N ASN A 269 -17.94 -4.69 -2.61
CA ASN A 269 -18.14 -4.52 -4.05
C ASN A 269 -18.24 -5.86 -4.78
N LYS A 270 -19.08 -6.80 -4.29
CA LYS A 270 -19.16 -8.17 -4.84
C LYS A 270 -19.49 -8.23 -6.33
N SER A 271 -20.12 -7.19 -6.88
CA SER A 271 -20.46 -7.07 -8.31
C SER A 271 -19.33 -6.52 -9.18
N LYS A 272 -18.26 -5.95 -8.58
CA LYS A 272 -17.12 -5.41 -9.31
C LYS A 272 -15.97 -6.41 -9.26
N THR A 273 -15.39 -6.69 -10.42
CA THR A 273 -14.10 -7.36 -10.50
C THR A 273 -13.03 -6.44 -9.93
N LEU A 274 -12.19 -6.99 -9.06
CA LEU A 274 -11.00 -6.27 -8.59
C LEU A 274 -10.05 -6.14 -9.79
N ASP A 275 -9.60 -4.92 -10.06
CA ASP A 275 -8.62 -4.69 -11.11
C ASP A 275 -7.31 -5.42 -10.76
N ASN A 276 -6.80 -6.23 -11.69
CA ASN A 276 -5.54 -6.96 -11.51
C ASN A 276 -4.35 -6.02 -11.27
N THR A 277 -4.44 -4.74 -11.66
CA THR A 277 -3.42 -3.73 -11.34
C THR A 277 -3.27 -3.46 -9.84
N TRP A 278 -4.23 -3.88 -9.01
CA TRP A 278 -4.18 -3.73 -7.54
C TRP A 278 -3.44 -4.88 -6.86
N CYS A 279 -3.22 -6.00 -7.55
CA CYS A 279 -2.60 -7.19 -6.99
C CYS A 279 -1.14 -7.02 -6.54
N PRO A 280 -0.27 -6.28 -7.24
CA PRO A 280 1.09 -6.05 -6.78
C PRO A 280 1.10 -5.44 -5.37
N VAL A 281 1.96 -5.97 -4.50
CA VAL A 281 2.11 -5.44 -3.15
C VAL A 281 2.57 -3.97 -3.23
N PRO A 282 1.89 -3.05 -2.54
CA PRO A 282 2.29 -1.64 -2.47
C PRO A 282 3.74 -1.51 -1.98
N LYS A 283 4.45 -0.49 -2.44
CA LYS A 283 5.83 -0.18 -2.02
C LYS A 283 5.90 1.00 -1.05
N GLU A 284 4.73 1.55 -0.73
CA GLU A 284 4.57 2.69 0.15
C GLU A 284 5.17 2.36 1.54
N ASP A 285 5.25 1.09 1.97
CA ASP A 285 5.91 0.70 3.23
C ASP A 285 7.44 0.88 3.26
N ASP A 286 8.07 1.07 2.09
CA ASP A 286 9.50 1.37 1.95
C ASP A 286 9.79 2.88 2.14
N THR A 287 8.79 3.74 1.92
CA THR A 287 8.92 5.19 2.10
C THR A 287 8.76 5.54 3.58
N PRO A 288 9.62 6.39 4.17
CA PRO A 288 9.47 6.88 5.54
C PRO A 288 8.07 7.46 5.81
N GLN A 289 7.47 7.13 6.97
CA GLN A 289 6.08 7.48 7.29
C GLN A 289 5.76 8.97 7.13
N PHE A 290 6.65 9.85 7.59
CA PHE A 290 6.49 11.30 7.45
C PHE A 290 6.34 11.73 5.98
N LEU A 291 7.16 11.18 5.08
CA LEU A 291 7.12 11.52 3.66
C LEU A 291 5.81 11.08 3.02
N ARG A 292 5.25 9.94 3.45
CA ARG A 292 3.93 9.48 2.97
C ARG A 292 2.80 10.36 3.45
N TRP A 293 2.86 10.84 4.68
CA TRP A 293 1.87 11.80 5.17
C TRP A 293 2.00 13.16 4.47
N LEU A 294 3.21 13.58 4.10
CA LEU A 294 3.45 14.75 3.23
C LEU A 294 2.82 14.55 1.83
N GLU A 295 3.01 13.38 1.22
CA GLU A 295 2.40 13.00 -0.06
C GLU A 295 0.87 12.99 0.00
N GLU A 296 0.30 12.38 1.06
CA GLU A 296 -1.14 12.31 1.31
C GLU A 296 -1.72 13.73 1.52
N TRP A 297 -1.04 14.58 2.30
CA TRP A 297 -1.44 15.98 2.51
C TRP A 297 -1.41 16.79 1.20
N ALA A 298 -0.34 16.64 0.42
CA ALA A 298 -0.17 17.37 -0.85
C ALA A 298 -1.27 17.03 -1.86
N THR A 299 -1.60 15.75 -1.97
CA THR A 299 -2.69 15.27 -2.84
C THR A 299 -4.04 15.91 -2.47
N ILE A 300 -4.35 15.94 -1.17
CA ILE A 300 -5.61 16.54 -0.69
C ILE A 300 -5.59 18.06 -0.86
N PHE A 301 -4.47 18.72 -0.57
CA PHE A 301 -4.31 20.18 -0.74
C PHE A 301 -4.66 20.61 -2.17
N CYS A 302 -4.13 19.91 -3.16
CA CYS A 302 -4.36 20.17 -4.57
C CYS A 302 -5.83 20.03 -4.96
N LYS A 303 -6.48 18.95 -4.50
CA LYS A 303 -7.91 18.71 -4.74
C LYS A 303 -8.78 19.79 -4.10
N GLU A 304 -8.48 20.16 -2.86
CA GLU A 304 -9.18 21.24 -2.14
C GLU A 304 -8.97 22.59 -2.82
N LYS A 305 -7.72 22.97 -3.15
CA LYS A 305 -7.37 24.23 -3.83
C LYS A 305 -8.21 24.43 -5.08
N LEU A 306 -8.23 23.42 -5.95
CA LEU A 306 -9.00 23.43 -7.19
C LEU A 306 -10.49 23.53 -6.93
N THR A 307 -11.01 22.81 -5.93
CA THR A 307 -12.43 22.80 -5.60
C THR A 307 -12.90 24.16 -5.08
N GLU A 308 -12.16 24.77 -4.15
CA GLU A 308 -12.47 26.08 -3.63
C GLU A 308 -12.34 27.17 -4.71
N ALA A 309 -11.32 27.10 -5.57
CA ALA A 309 -11.15 28.00 -6.70
C ALA A 309 -12.32 27.92 -7.70
N LYS A 310 -12.71 26.70 -8.11
CA LYS A 310 -13.88 26.47 -9.00
C LYS A 310 -15.15 27.04 -8.41
N ASN A 311 -15.32 26.89 -7.09
CA ASN A 311 -16.48 27.41 -6.39
C ASN A 311 -16.55 28.95 -6.44
N VAL A 312 -15.44 29.62 -6.15
CA VAL A 312 -15.34 31.09 -6.20
C VAL A 312 -15.54 31.62 -7.62
N VAL A 313 -14.90 31.01 -8.62
CA VAL A 313 -14.99 31.46 -10.02
C VAL A 313 -16.43 31.38 -10.52
N LYS A 314 -17.02 30.19 -10.43
CA LYS A 314 -18.35 29.91 -10.98
C LYS A 314 -19.47 30.67 -10.25
N GLN A 315 -19.43 30.71 -8.93
CA GLN A 315 -20.53 31.28 -8.15
C GLN A 315 -20.41 32.79 -7.95
N CYS A 316 -19.21 33.36 -8.10
CA CYS A 316 -18.99 34.77 -7.83
C CYS A 316 -18.37 35.56 -8.99
N ILE A 317 -17.19 35.15 -9.47
CA ILE A 317 -16.41 35.96 -10.43
C ILE A 317 -17.13 36.07 -11.78
N GLU A 318 -17.63 34.95 -12.31
CA GLU A 318 -18.28 34.91 -13.63
C GLU A 318 -19.71 35.45 -13.61
N THR A 319 -20.44 35.20 -12.52
CA THR A 319 -21.88 35.52 -12.39
C THR A 319 -22.14 36.93 -11.91
N LYS A 320 -21.32 37.47 -10.99
CA LYS A 320 -21.60 38.72 -10.26
C LYS A 320 -20.67 39.89 -10.61
N LYS A 321 -19.64 39.67 -11.43
CA LYS A 321 -18.70 40.70 -11.92
C LYS A 321 -18.20 41.65 -10.82
N ILE A 322 -17.60 41.12 -9.76
CA ILE A 322 -17.10 41.82 -8.56
C ILE A 322 -15.92 42.81 -8.79
N ASN A 323 -15.68 43.23 -10.03
CA ASN A 323 -14.46 43.90 -10.46
C ASN A 323 -14.28 45.32 -9.88
N SER A 324 -15.33 45.90 -9.28
CA SER A 324 -15.33 47.26 -8.72
C SER A 324 -15.02 47.32 -7.21
N ALA A 325 -15.06 46.20 -6.49
CA ALA A 325 -14.81 46.18 -5.05
C ALA A 325 -13.30 46.30 -4.74
N LYS A 326 -12.93 47.11 -3.75
CA LYS A 326 -11.53 47.23 -3.28
C LYS A 326 -11.23 46.34 -2.09
N SER A 327 -12.23 45.70 -1.49
CA SER A 327 -12.04 44.73 -0.43
C SER A 327 -13.18 43.73 -0.40
N ILE A 328 -12.96 42.55 0.21
CA ILE A 328 -14.03 41.55 0.38
C ILE A 328 -15.24 42.18 1.08
N ASN A 329 -15.02 43.10 2.02
CA ASN A 329 -16.09 43.74 2.79
C ASN A 329 -16.99 44.67 1.95
N GLU A 330 -16.46 45.21 0.86
CA GLU A 330 -17.17 46.12 -0.07
C GLU A 330 -17.99 45.38 -1.13
N ILE A 331 -17.92 44.05 -1.17
CA ILE A 331 -18.72 43.25 -2.08
C ILE A 331 -20.19 43.32 -1.63
N SER A 332 -21.05 43.76 -2.54
CA SER A 332 -22.49 43.93 -2.30
C SER A 332 -23.25 42.61 -2.23
N ASP A 333 -22.79 41.58 -2.95
CA ASP A 333 -23.37 40.25 -2.93
C ASP A 333 -22.83 39.46 -1.72
N GLU A 334 -23.71 39.18 -0.76
CA GLU A 334 -23.34 38.53 0.50
C GLU A 334 -22.87 37.08 0.33
N ASP A 335 -23.32 36.38 -0.70
CA ASP A 335 -22.87 35.00 -0.98
C ASP A 335 -21.44 34.99 -1.53
N CYS A 336 -21.15 35.88 -2.49
CA CYS A 336 -19.80 36.16 -2.96
C CYS A 336 -18.84 36.52 -1.81
N LYS A 337 -19.29 37.39 -0.91
CA LYS A 337 -18.51 37.82 0.26
C LYS A 337 -18.16 36.65 1.17
N LYS A 338 -19.12 35.77 1.46
CA LYS A 338 -18.91 34.54 2.25
C LYS A 338 -17.95 33.58 1.54
N LEU A 339 -18.13 33.35 0.24
CA LEU A 339 -17.29 32.45 -0.55
C LEU A 339 -15.82 32.91 -0.58
N LEU A 340 -15.57 34.19 -0.87
CA LEU A 340 -14.21 34.75 -0.86
C LEU A 340 -13.59 34.78 0.54
N THR A 341 -14.39 35.02 1.57
CA THR A 341 -13.92 34.93 2.97
C THR A 341 -13.50 33.50 3.31
N LYS A 342 -14.33 32.50 2.97
CA LYS A 342 -14.02 31.08 3.14
C LYS A 342 -12.75 30.68 2.37
N TYR A 343 -12.62 31.12 1.12
CA TYR A 343 -11.44 30.83 0.30
C TYR A 343 -10.17 31.45 0.87
N LYS A 344 -10.24 32.71 1.33
CA LYS A 344 -9.14 33.37 2.04
C LYS A 344 -8.78 32.58 3.31
N ASP A 345 -9.75 32.28 4.16
CA ASP A 345 -9.52 31.57 5.43
C ASP A 345 -8.93 30.16 5.19
N TRP A 346 -9.30 29.49 4.09
CA TRP A 346 -8.70 28.23 3.67
C TRP A 346 -7.17 28.36 3.49
N TYR A 347 -6.68 29.35 2.72
CA TYR A 347 -5.23 29.58 2.59
C TYR A 347 -4.55 29.88 3.93
N VAL A 348 -5.17 30.73 4.76
CA VAL A 348 -4.62 31.12 6.07
C VAL A 348 -4.44 29.90 6.97
N LYS A 349 -5.38 28.96 6.95
CA LYS A 349 -5.29 27.71 7.71
C LYS A 349 -4.25 26.73 7.15
N ARG A 350 -4.08 26.64 5.83
CA ARG A 350 -3.12 25.71 5.20
C ARG A 350 -1.67 26.15 5.29
N LYS A 351 -1.41 27.46 5.37
CA LYS A 351 -0.04 27.97 5.49
C LYS A 351 0.74 27.35 6.66
N PRO A 352 0.29 27.40 7.93
CA PRO A 352 1.05 26.83 9.03
C PRO A 352 1.20 25.30 8.92
N GLN A 353 0.26 24.60 8.28
CA GLN A 353 0.38 23.18 8.00
C GLN A 353 1.53 22.89 7.02
N TRP A 354 1.56 23.63 5.90
CA TRP A 354 2.61 23.51 4.89
C TRP A 354 3.98 23.91 5.43
N ASP A 355 4.08 25.03 6.15
CA ASP A 355 5.32 25.51 6.75
C ASP A 355 5.91 24.46 7.69
N GLY A 356 5.05 23.80 8.47
CA GLY A 356 5.43 22.70 9.34
C GLY A 356 5.98 21.49 8.57
N LEU A 357 5.24 20.99 7.58
CA LEU A 357 5.62 19.84 6.78
C LEU A 357 6.91 20.10 5.98
N LYS A 358 7.04 21.30 5.41
CA LYS A 358 8.23 21.77 4.70
C LYS A 358 9.45 21.78 5.61
N LYS A 359 9.32 22.33 6.82
CA LYS A 359 10.42 22.35 7.80
C LYS A 359 10.86 20.96 8.20
N GLU A 360 9.93 20.02 8.41
CA GLU A 360 10.31 18.64 8.71
C GLU A 360 11.01 17.96 7.54
N TYR A 361 10.57 18.23 6.31
CA TYR A 361 11.25 17.73 5.12
C TYR A 361 12.70 18.21 5.06
N GLU A 362 12.94 19.51 5.28
CA GLU A 362 14.28 20.08 5.32
C GLU A 362 15.15 19.43 6.42
N ASN A 363 14.60 19.15 7.59
CA ASN A 363 15.30 18.45 8.67
C ASN A 363 15.63 17.00 8.29
N TYR A 364 14.67 16.31 7.66
CA TYR A 364 14.83 14.93 7.19
C TYR A 364 15.97 14.85 6.16
N ILE A 365 16.00 15.76 5.19
CA ILE A 365 17.05 15.83 4.17
C ILE A 365 18.42 16.11 4.79
N LYS A 366 18.53 17.11 5.68
CA LYS A 366 19.79 17.43 6.39
C LYS A 366 20.35 16.25 7.17
N THR A 367 19.48 15.42 7.74
CA THR A 367 19.88 14.25 8.54
C THR A 367 20.29 13.06 7.67
N ASN A 368 19.70 12.90 6.47
CA ASN A 368 19.82 11.68 5.67
C ASN A 368 20.65 11.81 4.38
N ASN A 369 20.91 13.02 3.86
CA ASN A 369 21.69 13.23 2.62
C ASN A 369 23.19 12.87 2.72
N GLY A 370 23.67 12.39 3.88
CA GLY A 370 25.06 11.93 4.09
C GLY A 370 25.26 10.41 4.09
N SER A 371 24.18 9.62 3.98
CA SER A 371 24.27 8.15 4.05
C SER A 371 24.57 7.55 2.68
N SER A 372 25.77 7.00 2.52
CA SER A 372 26.23 6.33 1.29
C SER A 372 25.27 5.20 0.88
N GLY A 373 24.52 5.39 -0.21
CA GLY A 373 23.65 4.38 -0.83
C GLY A 373 22.17 4.74 -1.01
N ALA A 374 21.70 5.89 -0.50
CA ALA A 374 20.32 6.33 -0.69
C ALA A 374 20.13 7.12 -2.00
N GLU A 375 18.98 6.93 -2.67
CA GLU A 375 18.57 7.76 -3.81
C GLU A 375 18.48 9.23 -3.36
N LYS A 376 19.10 10.14 -4.13
CA LYS A 376 19.14 11.56 -3.76
C LYS A 376 17.75 12.16 -3.89
N LEU A 377 17.11 12.42 -2.77
CA LEU A 377 15.84 13.13 -2.72
C LEU A 377 16.02 14.59 -3.13
N PRO A 378 15.00 15.24 -3.71
CA PRO A 378 15.02 16.67 -4.01
C PRO A 378 15.31 17.52 -2.77
N ASP A 379 15.98 18.67 -2.94
CA ASP A 379 16.34 19.52 -1.80
C ASP A 379 15.11 20.20 -1.16
N GLY A 380 14.06 20.46 -1.95
CA GLY A 380 12.83 21.13 -1.51
C GLY A 380 11.63 20.18 -1.39
N ALA A 381 10.79 20.40 -0.37
CA ALA A 381 9.54 19.66 -0.16
C ALA A 381 8.58 19.78 -1.36
N ASN A 382 8.53 20.94 -2.00
CA ASN A 382 7.76 21.18 -3.22
C ASN A 382 8.21 20.27 -4.36
N ASP A 383 9.53 20.21 -4.60
CA ASP A 383 10.08 19.40 -5.68
C ASP A 383 9.89 17.92 -5.38
N TYR A 384 10.01 17.51 -4.12
CA TYR A 384 9.69 16.16 -3.68
C TYR A 384 8.27 15.75 -4.03
N VAL A 385 7.25 16.50 -3.61
CA VAL A 385 5.85 16.12 -3.86
C VAL A 385 5.53 16.08 -5.36
N LYS A 386 6.14 16.97 -6.16
CA LYS A 386 6.01 16.97 -7.63
C LYS A 386 6.56 15.68 -8.25
N THR A 387 7.66 15.12 -7.73
CA THR A 387 8.20 13.84 -8.24
C THR A 387 7.28 12.65 -7.95
N LYS A 388 6.47 12.73 -6.89
CA LYS A 388 5.57 11.64 -6.48
C LYS A 388 4.20 11.73 -7.15
N CYS A 389 3.72 12.94 -7.39
CA CYS A 389 2.41 13.20 -7.97
C CYS A 389 2.52 14.40 -8.91
N LYS A 390 2.49 14.13 -10.23
CA LYS A 390 2.54 15.20 -11.26
C LYS A 390 1.35 16.15 -11.17
N GLU A 391 0.20 15.64 -10.73
CA GLU A 391 -1.01 16.44 -10.49
C GLU A 391 -0.92 17.29 -9.21
N CYS A 392 0.13 17.09 -8.40
CA CYS A 392 0.33 17.78 -7.14
C CYS A 392 1.22 19.03 -7.26
N ASP A 393 1.49 19.52 -8.47
CA ASP A 393 2.10 20.83 -8.69
C ASP A 393 1.08 21.96 -8.49
N CYS A 394 0.84 22.31 -7.24
CA CYS A 394 -0.28 23.18 -6.83
C CYS A 394 0.15 24.58 -6.41
N ASN A 395 1.33 25.02 -6.86
CA ASN A 395 1.90 26.34 -6.60
C ASN A 395 1.76 26.76 -5.12
N TYR A 396 2.51 26.10 -4.24
CA TYR A 396 2.51 26.41 -2.80
C TYR A 396 2.98 27.84 -2.46
N SER A 397 3.53 28.59 -3.42
CA SER A 397 3.90 29.99 -3.21
C SER A 397 2.69 30.88 -2.95
N ASP A 398 1.49 30.47 -3.38
CA ASP A 398 0.26 31.22 -3.15
C ASP A 398 -0.09 31.30 -1.66
N LEU A 399 0.28 30.28 -0.86
CA LEU A 399 0.15 30.31 0.60
C LEU A 399 0.93 31.49 1.21
N GLU A 400 2.14 31.72 0.73
CA GLU A 400 2.99 32.83 1.19
C GLU A 400 2.42 34.18 0.74
N LYS A 401 2.08 34.31 -0.54
CA LYS A 401 1.56 35.55 -1.12
C LYS A 401 0.28 36.00 -0.43
N ILE A 402 -0.70 35.10 -0.28
CA ILE A 402 -2.00 35.39 0.32
C ILE A 402 -1.84 35.72 1.81
N SER A 403 -0.96 35.01 2.52
CA SER A 403 -0.67 35.34 3.92
C SER A 403 -0.02 36.72 4.08
N LYS A 404 0.87 37.12 3.16
CA LYS A 404 1.53 38.42 3.18
C LYS A 404 0.56 39.58 2.93
N TYR A 405 -0.47 39.37 2.11
CA TYR A 405 -1.43 40.42 1.75
C TYR A 405 -2.59 40.57 2.73
N GLN A 406 -2.68 39.79 3.80
CA GLN A 406 -3.79 39.87 4.77
C GLN A 406 -4.06 41.28 5.30
N SER A 407 -3.01 42.09 5.53
CA SER A 407 -3.13 43.49 5.98
C SER A 407 -3.47 44.49 4.86
N GLN A 408 -3.36 44.08 3.59
CA GLN A 408 -3.53 44.91 2.40
C GLN A 408 -4.79 44.49 1.64
N LYS A 409 -5.95 44.92 2.14
CA LYS A 409 -7.28 44.45 1.69
C LYS A 409 -7.49 44.44 0.17
N GLU A 410 -7.03 45.48 -0.53
CA GLU A 410 -7.16 45.57 -2.00
C GLU A 410 -6.25 44.59 -2.73
N LYS A 411 -4.99 44.48 -2.31
CA LYS A 411 -4.06 43.51 -2.89
C LYS A 411 -4.52 42.08 -2.63
N LEU A 412 -5.04 41.81 -1.43
CA LEU A 412 -5.58 40.51 -1.06
C LEU A 412 -6.74 40.09 -1.98
N LEU A 413 -7.72 40.96 -2.19
CA LEU A 413 -8.85 40.65 -3.06
C LEU A 413 -8.39 40.40 -4.50
N LYS A 414 -7.49 41.24 -5.03
CA LYS A 414 -6.91 41.06 -6.37
C LYS A 414 -6.18 39.73 -6.50
N GLU A 415 -5.36 39.38 -5.52
CA GLU A 415 -4.61 38.12 -5.49
C GLU A 415 -5.56 36.91 -5.45
N LEU A 416 -6.55 36.90 -4.54
CA LEU A 416 -7.52 35.80 -4.44
C LEU A 416 -8.27 35.56 -5.75
N ILE A 417 -8.71 36.63 -6.42
CA ILE A 417 -9.40 36.54 -7.72
C ILE A 417 -8.45 36.00 -8.79
N LEU A 418 -7.20 36.49 -8.83
CA LEU A 418 -6.19 36.05 -9.79
C LEU A 418 -5.86 34.56 -9.60
N THR A 419 -5.54 34.15 -8.36
CA THR A 419 -5.25 32.77 -8.00
C THR A 419 -6.42 31.85 -8.32
N ALA A 420 -7.66 32.22 -7.97
CA ALA A 420 -8.83 31.41 -8.29
C ALA A 420 -9.00 31.22 -9.80
N LYS A 421 -8.84 32.28 -10.60
CA LYS A 421 -8.91 32.17 -12.07
C LYS A 421 -7.85 31.22 -12.60
N ILE A 422 -6.60 31.42 -12.21
CA ILE A 422 -5.44 30.59 -12.60
C ILE A 422 -5.67 29.12 -12.26
N ASP A 423 -6.06 28.82 -11.02
CA ASP A 423 -6.24 27.44 -10.55
C ASP A 423 -7.38 26.72 -11.29
N THR A 424 -8.40 27.47 -11.75
CA THR A 424 -9.51 26.90 -12.54
C THR A 424 -9.21 26.68 -14.01
N ILE A 425 -8.07 27.17 -14.51
CA ILE A 425 -7.67 26.94 -15.91
C ILE A 425 -7.44 25.43 -16.08
N ASP A 426 -8.31 24.80 -16.85
CA ASP A 426 -8.08 23.46 -17.38
C ASP A 426 -7.22 23.59 -18.64
N PRO A 427 -5.92 23.24 -18.60
CA PRO A 427 -5.04 23.41 -19.74
C PRO A 427 -5.65 22.76 -20.98
N LYS A 428 -6.19 21.53 -20.87
CA LYS A 428 -6.68 20.75 -22.01
C LYS A 428 -7.85 21.37 -22.76
N ASN A 429 -8.58 22.29 -22.12
CA ASN A 429 -9.74 22.99 -22.68
C ASN A 429 -9.43 24.47 -23.01
N THR A 430 -8.18 24.91 -22.88
CA THR A 430 -7.80 26.27 -23.29
C THR A 430 -7.47 26.33 -24.78
N ILE A 431 -7.80 27.48 -25.39
CA ILE A 431 -7.35 27.84 -26.73
C ILE A 431 -5.81 27.75 -26.82
N PHE A 432 -5.09 28.10 -25.74
CA PHE A 432 -3.64 27.99 -25.67
C PHE A 432 -3.13 26.56 -25.79
N TYR A 433 -3.74 25.56 -25.13
CA TYR A 433 -3.33 24.16 -25.28
C TYR A 433 -3.57 23.63 -26.70
N HIS A 434 -4.66 24.04 -27.35
CA HIS A 434 -4.88 23.71 -28.75
C HIS A 434 -3.86 24.38 -29.66
N ILE A 435 -3.50 25.64 -29.40
CA ILE A 435 -2.46 26.39 -30.13
C ILE A 435 -1.07 25.79 -29.93
N LEU A 436 -0.70 25.45 -28.70
CA LEU A 436 0.61 24.88 -28.32
C LEU A 436 0.82 23.49 -28.92
N ASN A 437 -0.26 22.74 -29.14
CA ASN A 437 -0.23 21.43 -29.78
C ASN A 437 -0.40 21.50 -31.31
N ILE A 438 -0.39 22.69 -31.94
CA ILE A 438 -0.30 22.81 -33.40
C ILE A 438 1.12 22.39 -33.82
N PRO A 439 1.27 21.33 -34.64
CA PRO A 439 2.57 20.92 -35.14
C PRO A 439 3.26 22.08 -35.86
N GLU A 440 4.57 22.23 -35.65
CA GLU A 440 5.48 23.23 -36.25
C GLU A 440 5.29 24.70 -35.83
N LYS A 441 4.10 25.15 -35.42
CA LYS A 441 3.84 26.58 -35.11
C LYS A 441 3.49 26.89 -33.66
N GLY A 442 3.19 25.87 -32.84
CA GLY A 442 2.74 26.08 -31.46
C GLY A 442 3.75 26.83 -30.59
N LEU A 443 5.04 26.54 -30.75
CA LEU A 443 6.12 27.15 -29.97
C LEU A 443 6.35 28.64 -30.30
N ASP A 444 6.22 29.02 -31.56
CA ASP A 444 6.40 30.41 -32.00
C ASP A 444 5.22 31.29 -31.56
N ILE A 445 4.01 30.74 -31.60
CA ILE A 445 2.81 31.42 -31.10
C ILE A 445 2.89 31.58 -29.57
N ALA A 446 3.42 30.57 -28.86
CA ALA A 446 3.66 30.66 -27.41
C ALA A 446 4.56 31.84 -27.04
N LYS A 447 5.69 32.00 -27.76
CA LYS A 447 6.63 33.10 -27.57
C LYS A 447 5.98 34.46 -27.82
N ILE A 448 5.23 34.60 -28.92
CA ILE A 448 4.53 35.85 -29.24
C ILE A 448 3.52 36.24 -28.15
N VAL A 449 2.78 35.26 -27.63
CA VAL A 449 1.81 35.47 -26.55
C VAL A 449 2.51 35.84 -25.25
N TYR A 450 3.61 35.17 -24.90
CA TYR A 450 4.42 35.48 -23.73
C TYR A 450 4.98 36.91 -23.80
N ASP A 451 5.57 37.28 -24.94
CA ASP A 451 6.13 38.61 -25.18
C ASP A 451 5.03 39.70 -25.21
N ALA A 452 3.81 39.36 -25.60
CA ALA A 452 2.65 40.25 -25.54
C ALA A 452 2.07 40.37 -24.11
N ALA A 453 2.21 39.31 -23.30
CA ALA A 453 1.78 39.28 -21.92
C ALA A 453 2.69 40.14 -21.01
N GLU A 454 4.01 40.11 -21.22
CA GLU A 454 4.95 41.01 -20.54
C GLU A 454 4.65 42.50 -20.82
N ARG A 455 4.24 42.82 -22.05
CA ARG A 455 3.94 44.20 -22.48
C ARG A 455 2.64 44.77 -21.90
N ASN A 456 1.69 43.93 -21.48
CA ASN A 456 0.37 44.35 -20.98
C ASN A 456 0.21 44.23 -19.45
N GLY A 457 1.28 43.85 -18.73
CA GLY A 457 1.38 43.87 -17.28
C GLY A 457 1.28 42.50 -16.57
N PRO A 458 1.62 42.44 -15.26
CA PRO A 458 1.89 41.21 -14.52
C PRO A 458 0.78 40.12 -14.49
N PRO A 459 -0.54 40.43 -14.54
CA PRO A 459 -1.58 39.40 -14.45
C PRO A 459 -1.63 38.43 -15.64
N ILE A 460 -1.25 38.89 -16.84
CA ILE A 460 -1.29 38.08 -18.07
C ILE A 460 -0.01 37.24 -18.18
N ALA A 461 1.14 37.81 -17.78
CA ALA A 461 2.42 37.12 -17.77
C ALA A 461 2.44 35.92 -16.81
N GLY A 462 1.81 36.04 -15.63
CA GLY A 462 1.68 34.93 -14.67
C GLY A 462 0.89 33.75 -15.22
N ALA A 463 -0.29 34.01 -15.80
CA ALA A 463 -1.13 32.96 -16.38
C ALA A 463 -0.49 32.28 -17.61
N ALA A 464 0.20 33.04 -18.47
CA ALA A 464 0.92 32.49 -19.62
C ALA A 464 2.11 31.62 -19.20
N SER A 465 2.87 32.04 -18.18
CA SER A 465 4.02 31.29 -17.66
C SER A 465 3.62 29.98 -16.98
N GLU A 466 2.50 29.95 -16.24
CA GLU A 466 2.00 28.73 -15.59
C GLU A 466 1.35 27.75 -16.58
N ILE A 467 0.74 28.24 -17.66
CA ILE A 467 0.24 27.39 -18.75
C ILE A 467 1.41 26.73 -19.49
N ALA A 468 2.47 27.48 -19.80
CA ALA A 468 3.67 26.92 -20.44
C ALA A 468 4.30 25.79 -19.58
N GLN A 469 4.39 25.99 -18.27
CA GLN A 469 4.89 24.95 -17.35
C GLN A 469 3.98 23.71 -17.27
N LYS A 470 2.65 23.87 -17.30
CA LYS A 470 1.70 22.74 -17.20
C LYS A 470 1.58 21.91 -18.48
N VAL A 471 1.88 22.48 -19.65
CA VAL A 471 1.81 21.78 -20.94
C VAL A 471 3.13 21.03 -21.26
N GLY A 472 4.17 21.20 -20.44
CA GLY A 472 5.42 20.48 -20.58
C GLY A 472 6.24 20.94 -21.78
N THR A 473 6.57 22.22 -21.83
CA THR A 473 7.61 22.79 -22.72
C THR A 473 8.84 23.18 -21.92
#